data_AF-A0A9X4G474-F1
#
_entry.id   AF-A0A9X4G474-F1
#
_cell.length_a   1.000
_cell.length_b   1.000
_cell.length_c   1.000
_cell.angle_alpha   90.00
_cell.angle_beta   90.00
_cell.angle_gamma   90.00
#
_symmetry.space_group_name_H-M   'P 1'
#
loop_
_entity.id
_entity.type
_entity.pdbx_description
1 polymer ?
#
loop_
_entity_poly.entity_id
_entity_poly.type
_entity_poly.pdbx_seq_one_letter_code
_entity_poly.pdbx_strand_id
1 'polypeptide(L)' 'MSKEKFERTKPHVNVGTIGHVDHGKTTLTAAITTVLAKHFGGAARAFDQIDNAPEEKARGI' A
#
# COMPACT_ATOMS: atom_id res chain seq x y z
N MET A 1 -11.89 2.56 -21.28
CA MET A 1 -12.18 1.21 -20.78
C MET A 1 -12.81 1.35 -19.40
N SER A 2 -14.05 0.89 -19.23
CA SER A 2 -14.73 0.93 -17.93
C SER A 2 -13.99 0.02 -16.94
N LYS A 3 -13.73 0.51 -15.72
CA LYS A 3 -13.24 -0.34 -14.63
C LYS A 3 -14.20 -1.51 -14.43
N GLU A 4 -13.67 -2.70 -14.18
CA GLU A 4 -14.50 -3.85 -13.80
C GLU A 4 -15.37 -3.51 -12.59
N LYS A 5 -16.58 -4.07 -12.59
CA LYS A 5 -17.49 -3.96 -11.45
C LYS A 5 -16.91 -4.74 -10.28
N PHE A 6 -16.74 -4.09 -9.14
CA PHE A 6 -16.22 -4.71 -7.94
C PHE A 6 -17.26 -5.64 -7.31
N GLU A 7 -16.91 -6.91 -7.13
CA GLU A 7 -17.77 -7.92 -6.49
C GLU A 7 -17.36 -8.15 -5.03
N ARG A 8 -18.28 -7.89 -4.09
CA ARG A 8 -18.07 -8.00 -2.63
C ARG A 8 -18.25 -9.43 -2.12
N THR A 9 -17.33 -10.32 -2.47
CA THR A 9 -17.41 -11.75 -2.09
C THR A 9 -16.72 -12.10 -0.77
N LYS A 10 -15.96 -11.18 -0.19
CA LYS A 10 -15.14 -11.41 1.02
C LYS A 10 -15.46 -10.38 2.11
N PRO A 11 -15.31 -10.72 3.40
CA PRO A 11 -15.31 -9.74 4.48
C PRO A 11 -14.25 -8.66 4.25
N HIS A 12 -14.61 -7.41 4.50
CA HIS A 12 -13.72 -6.26 4.33
C HIS A 12 -13.36 -5.66 5.68
N VAL A 13 -12.09 -5.32 5.86
CA VAL A 13 -11.56 -4.71 7.09
C VAL A 13 -10.70 -3.49 6.72
N ASN A 14 -10.91 -2.38 7.41
CA ASN A 14 -10.03 -1.21 7.30
C ASN A 14 -8.79 -1.43 8.18
N VAL A 15 -7.60 -1.31 7.61
CA VAL A 15 -6.32 -1.49 8.31
C VAL A 15 -5.36 -0.35 7.95
N GLY A 16 -4.37 -0.11 8.80
CA GLY A 16 -3.33 0.90 8.58
C GLY A 16 -2.09 0.63 9.42
N THR A 17 -0.95 1.18 9.00
CA THR A 17 0.34 1.03 9.69
C THR A 17 0.65 2.31 10.47
N ILE A 18 0.83 2.20 11.79
CA ILE A 18 1.13 3.31 12.70
C ILE A 18 2.45 3.05 13.45
N GLY A 19 3.08 4.10 13.97
CA GLY A 19 4.33 4.00 14.75
C GLY A 19 5.22 5.23 14.63
N HIS A 20 6.36 5.20 15.34
CA HIS A 20 7.35 6.27 15.35
C HIS A 20 7.97 6.51 13.96
N VAL A 21 8.56 7.70 13.74
CA VAL A 21 9.32 8.01 12.52
C VAL A 21 10.44 6.98 12.32
N ASP A 22 10.78 6.68 11.07
CA ASP A 22 11.83 5.72 10.67
C ASP A 22 11.64 4.24 11.10
N HIS A 23 10.52 3.88 11.70
CA HIS A 23 10.20 2.48 12.00
C HIS A 23 9.68 1.67 10.78
N GLY A 24 9.89 2.17 9.56
CA GLY A 24 9.65 1.41 8.33
C GLY A 24 8.18 1.20 7.92
N LYS A 25 7.27 2.09 8.34
CA LYS A 25 5.82 1.98 8.05
C LYS A 25 5.50 1.90 6.54
N THR A 26 6.10 2.77 5.74
CA THR A 26 5.93 2.83 4.28
C THR A 26 6.55 1.60 3.61
N THR A 27 7.77 1.24 4.01
CA THR A 27 8.47 0.04 3.51
C THR A 27 7.68 -1.24 3.81
N LEU A 28 7.13 -1.37 5.02
CA LEU A 28 6.29 -2.50 5.39
C LEU A 28 5.03 -2.57 4.52
N THR A 29 4.39 -1.43 4.27
CA THR A 29 3.20 -1.36 3.40
C THR A 29 3.54 -1.81 1.97
N ALA A 30 4.67 -1.35 1.42
CA ALA A 30 5.14 -1.79 0.09
C ALA A 30 5.40 -3.31 0.05
N ALA A 31 6.03 -3.86 1.09
CA ALA A 31 6.30 -5.29 1.20
C ALA A 31 5.00 -6.12 1.29
N ILE A 32 4.02 -5.69 2.10
CA ILE A 32 2.72 -6.36 2.21
C ILE A 32 2.04 -6.45 0.84
N THR A 33 1.97 -5.36 0.08
CA THR A 33 1.35 -5.38 -1.25
C THR A 33 2.09 -6.29 -2.23
N THR A 34 3.42 -6.32 -2.18
CA THR A 34 4.26 -7.17 -3.04
C THR A 34 4.04 -8.66 -2.74
N VAL A 35 4.02 -9.04 -1.47
CA VAL A 35 3.80 -10.42 -1.04
C VAL A 35 2.40 -10.88 -1.41
N LEU A 36 1.37 -10.10 -1.07
CA LEU A 36 -0.02 -10.46 -1.36
C LEU A 36 -0.31 -10.49 -2.87
N ALA A 37 0.32 -9.63 -3.67
CA ALA A 37 0.23 -9.69 -5.13
C ALA A 37 0.74 -11.02 -5.70
N LYS A 38 1.81 -11.58 -5.12
CA LYS A 38 2.34 -12.90 -5.52
C LYS A 38 1.45 -14.06 -5.09
N HIS A 39 0.85 -13.98 -3.90
CA HIS A 39 0.06 -15.08 -3.34
C HIS A 39 -1.39 -15.13 -3.83
N PHE A 40 -2.02 -13.96 -3.97
CA PHE A 40 -3.46 -13.84 -4.22
C PHE A 40 -3.81 -13.02 -5.47
N GLY A 41 -2.81 -12.54 -6.21
CA GLY A 41 -2.98 -11.57 -7.27
C GLY A 41 -3.16 -10.14 -6.74
N GLY A 42 -3.43 -9.20 -7.64
CA GLY A 42 -3.55 -7.77 -7.30
C GLY A 42 -2.34 -6.96 -7.71
N ALA A 43 -2.27 -5.71 -7.24
CA ALA A 43 -1.24 -4.75 -7.63
C ALA A 43 -0.24 -4.52 -6.50
N ALA A 44 1.04 -4.83 -6.76
CA ALA A 44 2.13 -4.38 -5.90
C ALA A 44 2.23 -2.84 -5.95
N ARG A 45 2.50 -2.24 -4.80
CA ARG A 45 2.72 -0.79 -4.65
C ARG A 45 4.14 -0.56 -4.16
N ALA A 46 4.92 0.14 -4.96
CA ALA A 46 6.27 0.55 -4.58
C ALA A 46 6.22 1.69 -3.55
N PHE A 47 7.33 1.89 -2.83
CA PHE A 47 7.45 2.87 -1.76
C PHE A 47 7.03 4.28 -2.21
N ASP A 48 7.53 4.73 -3.35
CA ASP A 48 7.26 6.03 -3.98
C ASP A 48 5.81 6.24 -4.44
N GLN A 49 5.04 5.15 -4.57
CA GLN A 49 3.60 5.21 -4.86
C GLN A 49 2.77 5.39 -3.59
N ILE A 50 3.29 4.97 -2.44
CA ILE A 50 2.67 5.12 -1.13
C ILE A 50 3.08 6.47 -0.54
N ASP A 51 4.38 6.76 -0.61
CA ASP A 51 4.98 8.02 -0.21
C ASP A 51 5.10 8.97 -1.42
N ASN A 52 3.93 9.47 -1.84
CA ASN A 52 3.81 10.26 -3.07
C ASN A 52 3.48 11.73 -2.84
N ALA A 53 3.23 12.13 -1.59
CA ALA A 53 2.93 13.51 -1.24
C ALA A 53 4.16 14.38 -1.52
N PRO A 54 4.00 15.56 -2.16
CA PRO A 54 5.13 16.45 -2.46
C PRO A 54 5.94 16.82 -1.21
N GLU A 55 5.27 16.96 -0.07
CA GLU A 55 5.88 17.26 1.23
C GLU A 55 6.76 16.12 1.76
N GLU A 56 6.33 14.86 1.66
CA GLU A 56 7.09 13.72 2.20
C GLU A 56 8.31 13.41 1.31
N LYS A 57 8.15 13.50 -0.02
CA LYS A 57 9.27 13.42 -0.97
C LYS A 57 10.35 14.47 -0.72
N ALA A 58 9.96 15.68 -0.32
CA ALA A 58 10.90 16.75 0.00
C ALA A 58 11.62 16.52 1.34
N ARG A 59 11.03 15.74 2.25
CA ARG A 59 11.60 15.42 3.56
C ARG A 59 12.46 14.15 3.53
N GLY A 60 12.28 13.28 2.52
CA GLY A 60 13.12 12.09 2.30
C GLY A 60 12.98 11.03 3.40
N ILE A 61 11.81 10.99 4.04
CA ILE A 61 11.40 10.07 5.11
C ILE A 61 10.22 9.22 4.66
#